data_AF-A0A2D4L1H2-F1
#
_entry.id   AF-A0A2D4L1H2-F1
#
_cell.length_a   1.000
_cell.length_b   1.000
_cell.length_c   1.000
_cell.angle_alpha   90.00
_cell.angle_beta   90.00
_cell.angle_gamma   90.00
#
_symmetry.space_group_name_H-M   'P 1'
#
loop_
_entity.id
_entity.type
_entity.pdbx_description
1 polymer ?
#
loop_
_entity_poly.entity_id
_entity_poly.type
_entity_poly.pdbx_seq_one_letter_code
_entity_poly.pdbx_strand_id
1 'polypeptide(L)'
;NCLFFGCRNRARDFYCQAEWEELVKRGLLTLFVAFSRDQDEKIYVQHRIREKKELVWELVKRKEAHVYLSGNAKQMPEEVAEALKFVFQSEGGLSASEAEEYLARLAQTQRFQAETWS
;
A
#
# COMPACT_ATOMS: atom_id res chain seq x y z
N ASN A 1 -7.67 -10.04 3.56
CA ASN A 1 -7.04 -9.23 2.50
C ASN A 1 -6.98 -7.78 2.93
N CYS A 2 -5.95 -7.02 2.54
CA CYS A 2 -5.88 -5.57 2.78
C CYS A 2 -5.78 -4.81 1.46
N LEU A 3 -6.57 -3.75 1.30
CA LEU A 3 -6.55 -2.87 0.14
C LEU A 3 -6.24 -1.43 0.58
N PHE A 4 -5.21 -0.85 -0.03
CA PHE A 4 -4.92 0.57 0.06
C PHE A 4 -5.38 1.24 -1.24
N PHE A 5 -6.42 2.05 -1.17
CA PHE A 5 -7.04 2.68 -2.34
C PHE A 5 -6.88 4.20 -2.29
N GLY A 6 -6.50 4.82 -3.41
CA GLY A 6 -6.29 6.26 -3.51
C GLY A 6 -7.11 6.89 -4.64
N CYS A 7 -7.82 7.99 -4.35
CA CYS A 7 -8.48 8.80 -5.36
C CYS A 7 -8.52 10.29 -4.95
N ARG A 8 -9.19 11.16 -5.72
CA ARG A 8 -9.23 12.60 -5.41
C ARG A 8 -10.25 12.88 -4.32
N ASN A 9 -11.48 12.46 -4.52
CA ASN A 9 -12.61 12.81 -3.67
C ASN A 9 -13.52 11.61 -3.45
N ARG A 10 -13.91 11.38 -2.19
CA ARG A 10 -14.82 10.29 -1.84
C ARG A 10 -16.12 10.32 -2.66
N ALA A 11 -16.70 11.51 -2.84
CA ALA A 11 -18.00 11.67 -3.47
C ALA A 11 -17.97 11.60 -5.02
N ARG A 12 -16.80 11.62 -5.65
CA ARG A 12 -16.69 11.78 -7.12
C ARG A 12 -16.01 10.61 -7.82
N ASP A 13 -14.91 10.11 -7.26
CA ASP A 13 -14.05 9.14 -7.94
C ASP A 13 -13.61 7.98 -7.03
N PHE A 14 -14.41 7.69 -5.99
CA PHE A 14 -14.24 6.47 -5.20
C PHE A 14 -14.79 5.26 -5.95
N TYR A 15 -14.02 4.79 -6.93
CA TYR A 15 -14.40 3.65 -7.77
C TYR A 15 -14.66 2.38 -6.95
N CYS A 16 -15.72 1.67 -7.33
CA CYS A 16 -16.17 0.42 -6.71
C CYS A 16 -16.46 0.53 -5.19
N GLN A 17 -16.85 1.73 -4.71
CA GLN A 17 -17.11 1.97 -3.29
C GLN A 17 -18.08 0.93 -2.70
N ALA A 18 -19.20 0.67 -3.37
CA ALA A 18 -20.22 -0.24 -2.87
C ALA A 18 -19.68 -1.68 -2.71
N GLU A 19 -18.90 -2.14 -3.68
CA GLU A 19 -18.27 -3.46 -3.67
C GLU A 19 -17.22 -3.57 -2.57
N TRP A 20 -16.39 -2.54 -2.38
CA TRP A 20 -15.40 -2.52 -1.29
C TRP A 20 -16.08 -2.51 0.08
N GLU A 21 -17.10 -1.67 0.27
CA GLU A 21 -17.84 -1.58 1.52
C GLU A 21 -18.56 -2.90 1.85
N GLU A 22 -19.08 -3.60 0.85
CA GLU A 22 -19.69 -4.93 1.04
C GLU A 22 -18.66 -5.99 1.45
N LEU A 23 -17.48 -6.02 0.82
CA LEU A 23 -16.40 -6.94 1.22
C LEU A 23 -15.89 -6.63 2.64
N VAL A 24 -15.88 -5.36 3.05
CA VAL A 24 -15.55 -4.95 4.42
C VAL A 24 -16.61 -5.46 5.40
N LYS A 25 -17.90 -5.25 5.11
CA LYS A 25 -19.01 -5.75 5.96
C LYS A 25 -18.97 -7.25 6.16
N ARG A 26 -18.58 -8.00 5.13
CA ARG A 26 -18.42 -9.46 5.17
C ARG A 26 -17.13 -9.92 5.86
N GLY A 27 -16.27 -9.00 6.30
CA GLY A 27 -14.99 -9.33 6.93
C GLY A 27 -13.94 -9.92 5.97
N LEU A 28 -14.14 -9.81 4.66
CA LEU A 28 -13.25 -10.35 3.63
C LEU A 28 -12.12 -9.37 3.25
N LEU A 29 -12.35 -8.08 3.51
CA LEU A 29 -11.45 -6.99 3.15
C LEU A 29 -11.25 -6.02 4.32
N THR A 30 -10.00 -5.67 4.58
CA THR A 30 -9.65 -4.48 5.37
C THR A 30 -9.30 -3.37 4.38
N LEU A 31 -10.03 -2.25 4.43
CA LEU A 31 -9.90 -1.16 3.46
C LEU A 31 -9.27 0.08 4.09
N PHE A 32 -8.23 0.60 3.46
CA PHE A 32 -7.59 1.88 3.80
C PHE A 32 -7.68 2.83 2.60
N VAL A 33 -8.33 3.98 2.80
CA VAL A 33 -8.58 4.94 1.72
C VAL A 33 -7.79 6.23 1.90
N ALA A 34 -7.29 6.76 0.79
CA ALA A 34 -6.56 8.02 0.71
C ALA A 34 -7.27 8.95 -0.30
N PHE A 35 -7.93 9.99 0.22
CA PHE A 35 -8.56 11.02 -0.60
C PHE A 35 -7.63 12.23 -0.65
N SER A 36 -7.13 12.57 -1.84
CA SER A 36 -6.12 13.63 -1.98
C SER A 36 -6.69 15.05 -2.00
N ARG A 37 -8.02 15.22 -2.07
CA ARG A 37 -8.70 16.52 -2.22
C ARG A 37 -9.92 16.71 -1.33
N ASP A 38 -10.13 15.85 -0.32
CA ASP A 38 -11.22 16.01 0.65
C ASP A 38 -10.81 16.90 1.85
N GLN A 39 -9.54 17.28 1.94
CA GLN A 39 -8.96 18.15 2.96
C GLN A 39 -7.79 18.94 2.36
N ASP A 40 -7.29 19.94 3.10
CA ASP A 40 -6.19 20.82 2.64
C ASP A 40 -4.87 20.07 2.41
N GLU A 41 -4.57 19.12 3.29
CA GLU A 41 -3.37 18.27 3.17
C GLU A 41 -3.61 17.10 2.20
N LYS A 42 -2.70 16.89 1.25
CA LYS A 42 -2.83 15.79 0.29
C LYS A 42 -2.49 14.45 0.94
N ILE A 43 -3.49 13.57 1.07
CA ILE A 43 -3.31 12.21 1.57
C ILE A 43 -3.27 11.23 0.38
N TYR A 44 -2.19 10.47 0.28
CA TYR A 44 -1.99 9.43 -0.74
C TYR A 44 -1.78 8.05 -0.10
N VAL A 45 -1.75 7.00 -0.91
CA VAL A 45 -1.65 5.61 -0.43
C VAL A 45 -0.36 5.35 0.35
N GLN A 46 0.77 5.95 -0.05
CA GLN A 46 2.04 5.86 0.67
C GLN A 46 1.94 6.42 2.09
N HIS A 47 1.11 7.44 2.32
CA HIS A 47 0.88 7.99 3.66
C HIS A 47 0.12 6.96 4.53
N ARG A 48 -0.90 6.31 3.97
CA ARG A 48 -1.64 5.25 4.66
C ARG A 48 -0.79 4.01 4.95
N ILE A 49 0.11 3.65 4.04
CA ILE A 49 1.08 2.55 4.27
C ILE A 49 1.98 2.87 5.46
N ARG A 50 2.53 4.09 5.53
CA ARG A 50 3.35 4.54 6.68
C ARG A 50 2.55 4.60 7.98
N GLU A 51 1.31 5.08 7.94
CA GLU A 51 0.40 5.11 9.11
C GLU A 51 0.12 3.70 9.64
N LYS A 52 0.00 2.71 8.75
CA LYS A 52 -0.29 1.30 9.09
C LYS A 52 0.96 0.42 9.09
N LYS A 53 2.13 1.00 9.35
CA LYS A 53 3.43 0.31 9.31
C LYS A 53 3.46 -1.02 10.07
N GLU A 54 2.93 -1.08 11.29
CA GLU A 54 2.87 -2.29 12.11
C GLU A 54 2.10 -3.42 11.41
N LEU A 55 0.91 -3.11 10.88
CA LEU A 55 0.08 -4.05 10.13
C LEU A 55 0.76 -4.50 8.84
N VAL A 56 1.33 -3.56 8.08
CA VAL A 56 2.01 -3.86 6.82
C VAL A 56 3.20 -4.78 7.08
N TRP A 57 3.99 -4.52 8.11
CA TRP A 57 5.10 -5.38 8.50
C TRP A 57 4.64 -6.76 8.96
N GLU A 58 3.59 -6.85 9.78
CA GLU A 58 3.00 -8.12 10.21
C GLU A 58 2.58 -8.97 8.99
N LEU A 59 1.88 -8.36 8.04
CA LEU A 59 1.42 -9.02 6.82
C LEU A 59 2.61 -9.53 5.99
N VAL A 60 3.58 -8.66 5.71
CA VAL A 60 4.71 -8.99 4.83
C VAL A 60 5.66 -9.99 5.50
N LYS A 61 6.04 -9.77 6.76
CA LYS A 61 7.06 -10.59 7.42
C LYS A 61 6.51 -11.87 8.02
N ARG A 62 5.39 -11.80 8.76
CA ARG A 62 4.89 -12.94 9.57
C ARG A 62 3.87 -13.78 8.81
N LYS A 63 2.97 -13.14 8.06
CA LYS A 63 1.91 -13.83 7.30
C LYS A 63 2.32 -14.13 5.86
N GLU A 64 3.57 -13.81 5.51
CA GLU A 64 4.15 -14.02 4.19
C GLU A 64 3.28 -13.48 3.04
N ALA A 65 2.59 -12.35 3.28
CA ALA A 65 1.65 -11.79 2.31
C ALA A 65 2.34 -11.44 0.98
N HIS A 66 1.55 -11.54 -0.08
CA HIS A 66 1.88 -11.03 -1.41
C HIS A 66 1.39 -9.58 -1.52
N VAL A 67 2.25 -8.73 -2.09
CA VAL A 67 1.99 -7.31 -2.29
C VAL A 67 1.81 -7.07 -3.79
N TYR A 68 0.66 -6.51 -4.14
CA TYR A 68 0.33 -6.11 -5.50
C TYR A 68 0.19 -4.59 -5.55
N LEU A 69 0.85 -3.99 -6.54
CA LEU A 69 0.82 -2.57 -6.78
C LEU A 69 0.29 -2.34 -8.19
N SER A 70 -0.74 -1.50 -8.32
CA SER A 70 -1.36 -1.23 -9.62
C SER A 70 -1.76 0.24 -9.74
N GLY A 71 -1.61 0.81 -10.94
CA GLY A 71 -2.02 2.19 -11.22
C GLY A 71 -1.05 2.97 -12.11
N ASN A 72 -1.08 4.29 -11.98
CA ASN A 72 -0.28 5.20 -12.81
C ASN A 72 1.22 5.04 -12.52
N ALA A 73 2.02 4.79 -13.56
CA ALA A 73 3.45 4.53 -13.47
C ALA A 73 4.34 5.75 -13.17
N LYS A 74 3.79 6.97 -13.08
CA LYS A 74 4.58 8.20 -12.94
C LYS A 74 5.40 8.24 -11.64
N GLN A 75 4.74 8.50 -10.51
CA GLN A 75 5.40 8.70 -9.21
C GLN A 75 4.95 7.69 -8.16
N MET A 76 3.75 7.13 -8.34
CA MET A 76 3.12 6.27 -7.35
C MET A 76 3.95 5.00 -7.04
N PRO A 77 4.58 4.31 -8.01
CA PRO A 77 5.33 3.10 -7.69
C PRO A 77 6.57 3.33 -6.84
N GLU A 78 7.32 4.40 -7.15
CA GLU A 78 8.49 4.79 -6.39
C GLU A 78 8.10 5.21 -4.97
N GLU A 79 7.07 6.05 -4.83
CA GLU A 79 6.61 6.50 -3.51
C GLU A 79 6.08 5.35 -2.63
N VAL A 80 5.44 4.35 -3.22
CA VAL A 80 5.00 3.14 -2.51
C VAL A 80 6.17 2.25 -2.13
N ALA A 81 7.16 2.07 -3.01
CA ALA A 81 8.38 1.34 -2.70
C ALA A 81 9.12 1.99 -1.53
N GLU A 82 9.26 3.31 -1.52
CA GLU A 82 9.85 4.06 -0.41
C GLU A 82 9.04 3.92 0.89
N ALA A 83 7.71 3.92 0.81
CA ALA A 83 6.87 3.67 1.99
C ALA A 83 7.06 2.26 2.56
N LEU A 84 7.18 1.23 1.71
CA LEU A 84 7.47 -0.13 2.15
C LEU A 84 8.86 -0.23 2.79
N LYS A 85 9.89 0.35 2.16
CA LYS A 85 11.24 0.41 2.75
C LYS A 85 11.25 1.13 4.10
N PHE A 86 10.47 2.19 4.27
CA PHE A 86 10.30 2.84 5.56
C PHE A 86 9.69 1.88 6.61
N VAL A 87 8.66 1.11 6.24
CA VAL A 87 8.08 0.10 7.13
C VAL A 87 9.11 -0.96 7.53
N PHE A 88 9.91 -1.44 6.58
CA PHE A 88 10.94 -2.45 6.83
C PHE A 88 12.01 -1.96 7.81
N GLN A 89 12.41 -0.70 7.71
CA GLN A 89 13.36 -0.08 8.64
C GLN A 89 12.73 0.15 10.02
N SER A 90 11.55 0.76 10.07
CA SER A 90 10.91 1.17 11.33
C SER A 90 10.40 0.00 12.17
N GLU A 91 9.81 -1.02 11.55
CA GLU A 91 9.20 -2.16 12.26
C GLU A 91 10.07 -3.42 12.21
N GLY A 92 10.93 -3.52 11.20
CA GLY A 92 11.85 -4.64 11.03
C GLY A 92 13.24 -4.42 11.60
N GLY A 93 13.60 -3.18 11.94
CA GLY A 93 14.94 -2.81 12.40
C GLY A 93 16.02 -2.96 11.32
N LEU A 94 15.63 -3.02 10.05
CA LEU A 94 16.54 -3.13 8.92
C LEU A 94 17.24 -1.78 8.68
N SER A 95 18.49 -1.81 8.25
CA SER A 95 19.15 -0.64 7.66
C SER A 95 18.56 -0.29 6.29
N ALA A 96 18.94 0.85 5.73
CA ALA A 96 18.51 1.26 4.40
C ALA A 96 18.90 0.23 3.31
N SER A 97 20.14 -0.26 3.34
CA SER A 97 20.62 -1.30 2.40
C SER A 97 19.84 -2.59 2.54
N GLU A 98 19.62 -3.04 3.78
CA GLU A 98 18.88 -4.28 4.04
C GLU A 98 17.40 -4.15 3.63
N ALA A 99 16.79 -2.97 3.78
CA ALA A 99 15.42 -2.73 3.33
C ALA A 99 15.29 -2.78 1.79
N GLU A 100 16.29 -2.28 1.07
CA GLU A 100 16.37 -2.40 -0.39
C GLU A 100 16.52 -3.85 -0.84
N GLU A 101 17.46 -4.57 -0.24
CA GLU A 101 17.66 -6.00 -0.49
C GLU A 101 16.41 -6.81 -0.17
N TYR A 102 15.71 -6.47 0.92
CA TYR A 102 14.48 -7.14 1.33
C TYR A 102 13.37 -6.94 0.30
N LEU A 103 13.17 -5.71 -0.20
CA LEU A 103 12.19 -5.44 -1.26
C LEU A 103 12.55 -6.17 -2.55
N ALA A 104 13.82 -6.15 -2.95
CA ALA A 104 14.30 -6.88 -4.13
C ALA A 104 14.05 -8.39 -4.00
N ARG A 105 14.27 -8.96 -2.80
CA ARG A 105 13.97 -10.38 -2.53
C ARG A 105 12.48 -10.69 -2.62
N LEU A 106 11.60 -9.80 -2.17
CA LEU A 106 10.15 -9.97 -2.35
C LEU A 106 9.78 -10.00 -3.84
N ALA A 107 10.39 -9.15 -4.66
CA ALA A 107 10.17 -9.16 -6.10
C ALA A 107 10.67 -10.47 -6.76
N GLN A 108 11.90 -10.90 -6.42
CA GLN A 108 12.47 -12.16 -6.92
C GLN A 108 11.64 -13.39 -6.54
N THR A 109 11.03 -13.38 -5.35
CA THR A 109 10.17 -14.46 -4.86
C THR A 109 8.70 -14.31 -5.27
N GLN A 110 8.38 -13.39 -6.18
CA GLN A 110 7.02 -13.13 -6.69
C GLN A 110 6.02 -12.69 -5.59
N ARG A 111 6.53 -12.23 -4.45
CA ARG A 111 5.77 -11.71 -3.31
C ARG A 111 5.59 -10.19 -3.36
N PHE A 112 6.28 -9.50 -4.28
CA PHE A 112 5.99 -8.12 -4.67
C PHE A 112 5.87 -8.04 -6.18
N GLN A 113 4.73 -7.57 -6.68
CA GLN A 113 4.44 -7.42 -8.11
C GLN A 113 3.86 -6.03 -8.36
N ALA A 114 4.41 -5.33 -9.34
CA ALA A 114 3.96 -4.00 -9.74
C ALA A 114 3.51 -4.01 -11.20
N GLU A 115 2.24 -3.72 -11.43
CA GLU A 115 1.64 -3.59 -12.76
C GLU A 115 1.15 -2.15 -12.95
N THR A 116 2.02 -1.32 -13.56
CA THR A 116 1.75 0.10 -13.72
C THR A 116 1.82 0.51 -15.19
N TRP A 117 1.01 1.51 -15.54
CA TRP A 117 0.89 2.00 -16.93
C TRP A 117 1.04 3.52 -17.01
N SER A 118 1.55 3.99 -18.15
CA SER A 118 1.84 5.40 -18.47
C SER A 118 0.69 6.08 -19.20
#